data_AF-A0A9D4BDF1-F1
#
_entry.id   AF-A0A9D4BDF1-F1
#
_cell.length_a   1.000
_cell.length_b   1.000
_cell.length_c   1.000
_cell.angle_alpha   90.00
_cell.angle_beta   90.00
_cell.angle_gamma   90.00
#
_symmetry.space_group_name_H-M   'P 1'
#
loop_
_entity.id
_entity.type
_entity.pdbx_description
1 polymer ?
#
loop_
_entity_poly.entity_id
_entity_poly.type
_entity_poly.pdbx_seq_one_letter_code
_entity_poly.pdbx_strand_id
1 'polypeptide(L)'
;MDARFNVLEGLERKMDYFEKKLKKLWLHIDTVVQDSRKKVDRVENKKDSMGIDIEGVRRRISNLEQVSNRLRDDMNYEQSQSMRNNFIFGNIPEEENETPTKCEERVRTYMSEKLKLTK
;
A
#
# COMPACT_ATOMS: atom_id res chain seq x y z
N MET A 1 70.25 -20.59 -43.33
CA MET A 1 69.16 -19.74 -42.83
C MET A 1 69.37 -19.61 -41.32
N ASP A 2 69.43 -18.39 -40.80
CA ASP A 2 70.00 -18.05 -39.48
C ASP A 2 69.05 -18.41 -38.32
N ALA A 3 69.56 -18.93 -37.19
CA ALA A 3 68.74 -19.37 -36.06
C ALA A 3 67.90 -18.23 -35.46
N ARG A 4 68.39 -16.99 -35.59
CA ARG A 4 67.66 -15.77 -35.22
C ARG A 4 66.38 -15.56 -36.02
N PHE A 5 66.37 -15.94 -37.29
CA PHE A 5 65.21 -15.81 -38.17
C PHE A 5 64.07 -16.75 -37.73
N ASN A 6 64.40 -17.98 -37.34
CA ASN A 6 63.42 -18.96 -36.85
C ASN A 6 62.77 -18.51 -35.52
N VAL A 7 63.51 -17.81 -34.65
CA VAL A 7 62.97 -17.24 -33.40
C VAL A 7 61.99 -16.11 -33.69
N LEU A 8 62.33 -15.23 -34.64
CA LEU A 8 61.46 -14.15 -35.11
C LEU A 8 60.14 -14.67 -35.67
N GLU A 9 60.18 -15.68 -36.54
CA GLU A 9 58.98 -16.31 -37.09
C GLU A 9 58.11 -16.96 -35.99
N GLY A 10 58.74 -17.58 -34.99
CA GLY A 10 58.05 -18.14 -33.83
C GLY A 10 57.36 -17.08 -32.95
N LEU A 11 57.95 -15.89 -32.83
CA LEU A 11 57.36 -14.76 -32.10
C LEU A 11 56.18 -14.15 -32.88
N GLU A 12 56.32 -13.99 -34.20
CA GLU A 12 55.27 -13.47 -35.08
C GLU A 12 54.00 -14.33 -34.97
N ARG A 13 54.12 -15.66 -35.06
CA ARG A 13 52.98 -16.57 -34.90
C ARG A 13 52.31 -16.47 -33.52
N LYS A 14 53.08 -16.24 -32.46
CA LYS A 14 52.53 -16.04 -31.10
C LYS A 14 51.80 -14.72 -31.00
N MET A 15 52.34 -13.66 -31.60
CA MET A 15 51.71 -12.33 -31.64
C MET A 15 50.38 -12.38 -32.39
N ASP A 16 50.33 -13.03 -33.55
CA ASP A 16 49.08 -13.25 -34.31
C ASP A 16 48.04 -14.01 -33.49
N TYR A 17 48.49 -15.03 -32.76
CA TYR A 17 47.60 -15.80 -31.89
C TYR A 17 47.03 -14.95 -30.76
N PHE A 18 47.86 -14.13 -30.11
CA PHE A 18 47.41 -13.21 -29.07
C PHE A 18 46.45 -12.16 -29.63
N GLU A 19 46.74 -11.58 -30.79
CA GLU A 19 45.87 -10.60 -31.42
C GLU A 19 44.48 -11.21 -31.71
N LYS A 20 44.42 -12.44 -32.24
CA LYS A 20 43.15 -13.15 -32.45
C LYS A 20 42.40 -13.38 -31.14
N LYS A 21 43.09 -13.72 -30.05
CA LYS A 21 42.46 -13.89 -28.74
C LYS A 21 41.95 -12.57 -28.16
N LEU A 22 42.73 -11.50 -28.29
CA LEU A 22 42.34 -10.17 -27.83
C LEU A 22 41.10 -9.66 -28.57
N LYS A 23 41.02 -9.86 -29.89
CA LYS A 23 39.82 -9.53 -30.68
C LYS A 23 38.59 -10.30 -30.18
N LYS A 24 38.72 -11.61 -29.91
CA LYS A 24 37.62 -12.41 -29.35
C LYS A 24 37.20 -11.94 -27.97
N LEU A 25 38.16 -11.62 -27.09
CA LEU A 25 37.88 -11.11 -25.76
C LEU A 25 37.16 -9.77 -25.83
N TRP A 26 37.59 -8.87 -26.71
CA TRP A 26 36.97 -7.57 -26.90
C TRP A 26 35.50 -7.69 -27.33
N LEU A 27 35.21 -8.56 -28.30
CA LEU A 27 33.83 -8.83 -28.75
C LEU A 27 32.96 -9.39 -27.62
N HIS A 28 33.54 -10.27 -26.79
CA HIS A 28 32.81 -10.80 -25.64
C HIS A 28 32.51 -9.72 -24.60
N ILE A 29 33.48 -8.86 -24.29
CA ILE A 29 33.30 -7.73 -23.38
C ILE A 29 32.22 -6.79 -23.92
N ASP A 30 32.27 -6.42 -25.21
CA ASP A 30 31.26 -5.54 -25.81
C ASP A 30 29.86 -6.14 -25.70
N THR A 31 29.72 -7.43 -26.04
CA THR A 31 28.44 -8.16 -25.89
C THR A 31 27.91 -8.11 -24.45
N VAL A 32 28.76 -8.41 -23.47
CA VAL A 32 28.38 -8.39 -22.04
C VAL A 32 28.00 -6.99 -21.59
N VAL A 33 28.71 -5.95 -22.06
CA VAL A 33 28.40 -4.56 -21.75
C VAL A 33 27.04 -4.17 -22.33
N GLN A 34 26.77 -4.51 -23.59
CA GLN A 34 25.48 -4.22 -24.23
C GLN A 34 24.32 -4.93 -23.51
N ASP A 35 24.48 -6.20 -23.16
CA ASP A 35 23.47 -6.95 -22.43
C ASP A 35 23.24 -6.39 -21.02
N SER A 36 24.31 -5.96 -20.35
CA SER A 36 24.22 -5.33 -19.04
C SER A 36 23.48 -3.99 -19.11
N ARG A 37 23.75 -3.15 -20.13
CA ARG A 37 23.02 -1.90 -20.35
C ARG A 37 21.53 -2.15 -20.53
N LYS A 38 21.15 -3.09 -21.41
CA LYS A 38 19.74 -3.46 -21.61
C LYS A 38 19.06 -3.94 -20.33
N LYS A 39 19.77 -4.68 -19.47
CA LYS A 39 19.24 -5.11 -18.18
C LYS A 39 19.03 -3.93 -17.23
N VAL A 40 19.99 -3.00 -17.17
CA VAL A 40 19.86 -1.77 -16.37
C VAL A 40 18.66 -0.95 -16.85
N ASP A 41 18.53 -0.69 -18.16
CA ASP A 41 17.41 0.07 -18.72
C ASP A 41 16.06 -0.57 -18.37
N ARG A 42 15.95 -1.90 -18.41
CA ARG A 42 14.73 -2.62 -18.02
C ARG A 42 14.41 -2.45 -16.53
N VAL A 43 15.43 -2.48 -15.67
CA VAL A 43 15.27 -2.30 -14.23
C VAL A 43 14.84 -0.87 -13.92
N GLU A 44 15.45 0.12 -14.56
CA GLU A 44 15.09 1.54 -14.39
C GLU A 44 13.65 1.81 -14.84
N ASN A 45 13.26 1.35 -16.03
CA ASN A 45 11.88 1.49 -16.49
C ASN A 45 10.86 0.82 -15.55
N LYS A 46 11.20 -0.37 -15.01
CA LYS A 46 10.33 -1.05 -14.04
C LYS A 46 10.25 -0.28 -12.72
N LYS A 47 11.36 0.28 -12.25
CA LYS A 47 11.41 1.13 -11.05
C LYS A 47 10.52 2.35 -11.22
N ASP A 48 10.58 3.03 -12.37
CA ASP A 48 9.78 4.21 -12.63
C ASP A 48 8.28 3.88 -12.70
N SER A 49 7.92 2.79 -13.37
CA SER A 49 6.54 2.28 -13.39
C SER A 49 6.03 1.98 -11.97
N MET A 50 6.84 1.31 -11.13
CA MET A 50 6.48 1.04 -9.74
C MET A 50 6.32 2.33 -8.91
N GLY A 51 7.13 3.35 -9.18
CA GLY A 51 7.00 4.66 -8.56
C GLY A 51 5.64 5.31 -8.82
N ILE A 52 5.18 5.25 -10.07
CA ILE A 52 3.85 5.76 -10.48
C ILE A 52 2.73 4.97 -9.78
N ASP A 53 2.83 3.65 -9.72
CA ASP A 53 1.83 2.80 -9.07
C ASP A 53 1.72 3.09 -7.56
N ILE A 54 2.86 3.25 -6.88
CA ILE A 54 2.90 3.59 -5.45
C ILE A 54 2.23 4.95 -5.20
N GLU A 55 2.48 5.95 -6.04
CA GLU A 55 1.83 7.26 -5.90
C GLU A 55 0.32 7.17 -6.13
N GLY A 56 -0.12 6.38 -7.12
CA GLY A 56 -1.53 6.09 -7.34
C GLY A 56 -2.20 5.43 -6.12
N VAL A 57 -1.54 4.44 -5.53
CA VAL A 57 -2.03 3.79 -4.30
C VAL A 57 -2.07 4.75 -3.12
N ARG A 58 -1.03 5.57 -2.91
CA ARG A 58 -1.01 6.59 -1.84
C ARG A 58 -2.17 7.57 -1.95
N ARG A 59 -2.47 8.06 -3.16
CA ARG A 59 -3.63 8.94 -3.40
C ARG A 59 -4.95 8.26 -3.06
N ARG A 60 -5.11 6.98 -3.44
CA ARG A 60 -6.32 6.21 -3.10
C ARG A 60 -6.48 6.00 -1.59
N ILE A 61 -5.39 5.70 -0.88
CA ILE A 61 -5.41 5.57 0.59
C ILE A 61 -5.83 6.89 1.23
N SER A 62 -5.21 8.00 0.84
CA SER A 62 -5.56 9.32 1.41
C SER A 62 -7.03 9.69 1.18
N ASN A 63 -7.58 9.39 -0.01
CA ASN A 63 -9.00 9.59 -0.29
C ASN A 63 -9.89 8.72 0.59
N LEU A 64 -9.53 7.44 0.80
CA LEU A 64 -10.27 6.54 1.68
C LEU A 64 -10.24 7.01 3.14
N GLU A 65 -9.10 7.49 3.63
CA GLU A 65 -8.97 8.06 4.98
C GLU A 65 -9.87 9.29 5.15
N GLN A 66 -9.90 10.19 4.17
CA GLN A 66 -10.79 11.35 4.20
C GLN A 66 -12.27 10.95 4.23
N VAL A 67 -12.67 10.00 3.38
CA VAL A 67 -14.05 9.49 3.36
C VAL A 67 -14.38 8.79 4.68
N SER A 68 -13.48 7.97 5.21
CA SER A 68 -13.67 7.30 6.49
C SER A 68 -13.86 8.28 7.65
N ASN A 69 -13.09 9.37 7.66
CA ASN A 69 -13.22 10.39 8.70
C ASN A 69 -14.56 11.12 8.59
N ARG A 70 -14.96 11.52 7.37
CA ARG A 70 -16.28 12.12 7.14
C ARG A 70 -17.42 11.23 7.58
N LEU A 71 -17.40 9.95 7.21
CA LEU A 71 -18.42 8.98 7.62
C LEU A 71 -18.48 8.82 9.13
N ARG A 72 -17.33 8.86 9.82
CA ARG A 72 -17.29 8.81 11.28
C ARG A 72 -17.92 10.06 11.89
N ASP A 73 -17.62 11.23 11.36
CA ASP A 73 -18.18 12.50 11.83
C ASP A 73 -19.70 12.56 11.59
N ASP A 74 -20.16 12.14 10.41
CA ASP A 74 -21.57 12.05 10.07
C ASP A 74 -22.31 11.08 11.00
N MET A 75 -21.74 9.89 11.25
CA MET A 75 -22.31 8.92 12.19
C MET A 75 -22.40 9.49 13.62
N ASN A 76 -21.35 10.14 14.10
CA ASN A 76 -21.35 10.77 15.43
C ASN A 76 -22.39 11.88 15.52
N TYR A 77 -22.53 12.67 14.44
CA TYR A 77 -23.52 13.73 14.35
C TYR A 77 -24.95 13.17 14.42
N GLU A 78 -25.26 12.17 13.61
CA GLU A 78 -26.58 11.53 13.59
C GLU A 78 -26.91 10.85 14.93
N GLN A 79 -25.95 10.15 15.54
CA GLN A 79 -26.11 9.59 16.88
C GLN A 79 -26.41 10.68 17.91
N SER A 80 -25.72 11.83 17.84
CA SER A 80 -25.96 12.96 18.72
C SER A 80 -27.35 13.58 18.51
N GLN A 81 -27.80 13.72 17.26
CA GLN A 81 -29.16 14.20 16.98
C GLN A 81 -30.23 13.21 17.48
N SER A 82 -30.01 11.92 17.28
CA SER A 82 -30.91 10.87 17.80
C SER A 82 -30.98 10.88 19.32
N MET A 83 -29.84 10.96 20.01
CA MET A 83 -29.80 11.07 21.48
C MET A 83 -30.41 12.38 22.00
N ARG A 84 -30.31 13.47 21.22
CA ARG A 84 -30.96 14.73 21.58
C ARG A 84 -32.49 14.65 21.46
N ASN A 85 -32.97 13.95 20.45
CA ASN A 85 -34.41 13.82 20.17
C ASN A 85 -35.08 12.72 21.01
N ASN A 86 -34.31 11.76 21.53
CA ASN A 86 -34.82 10.65 22.33
C ASN A 86 -34.42 10.78 23.80
N PHE A 87 -35.38 10.63 24.71
CA PHE A 87 -35.08 10.49 26.14
C PHE A 87 -34.66 9.06 26.45
N ILE A 88 -33.51 8.90 27.10
CA ILE A 88 -33.04 7.62 27.60
C ILE A 88 -33.34 7.54 29.10
N PHE A 89 -34.19 6.59 29.50
CA PHE A 89 -34.50 6.32 30.90
C PHE A 89 -33.64 5.17 31.40
N GLY A 90 -32.77 5.45 32.38
CA GLY A 90 -31.96 4.45 33.06
C GLY A 90 -32.51 4.10 34.45
N ASN A 91 -32.05 2.99 35.01
CA ASN A 91 -32.42 2.51 36.36
C ASN A 91 -33.92 2.22 36.54
N ILE A 92 -34.62 1.84 35.46
CA ILE A 92 -35.96 1.26 35.54
C ILE A 92 -35.78 -0.27 35.63
N PRO A 93 -36.24 -0.93 36.70
CA PRO A 93 -36.16 -2.39 36.83
C PRO A 93 -36.83 -3.10 35.65
N GLU A 94 -36.13 -4.07 35.05
CA GLU A 94 -36.66 -4.88 33.94
C GLU A 94 -37.58 -6.00 34.46
N GLU A 95 -38.53 -6.43 33.62
CA GLU A 95 -39.42 -7.56 33.91
C GLU A 95 -39.27 -8.65 32.84
N GLU A 96 -39.41 -9.92 33.26
CA GLU A 96 -39.42 -11.05 32.33
C GLU A 96 -40.64 -11.00 31.39
N ASN A 97 -40.41 -11.18 30.09
CA ASN A 97 -41.44 -11.12 29.03
C ASN A 97 -42.17 -9.76 28.96
N GLU A 98 -41.45 -8.66 29.18
CA GLU A 98 -41.97 -7.32 29.05
C GLU A 98 -42.50 -7.04 27.63
N THR A 99 -43.72 -6.48 27.56
CA THR A 99 -44.33 -6.04 26.29
C THR A 99 -44.14 -4.53 26.13
N PRO A 100 -44.19 -3.99 24.90
CA PRO A 100 -44.06 -2.54 24.67
C PRO A 100 -45.02 -1.69 25.50
N THR A 101 -46.26 -2.17 25.70
CA THR A 101 -47.28 -1.48 26.50
C THR A 101 -46.89 -1.38 27.98
N LYS A 102 -46.39 -2.48 28.56
CA LYS A 102 -45.91 -2.50 29.96
C LYS A 102 -44.70 -1.59 30.16
N CYS A 103 -43.81 -1.55 29.18
CA CYS A 103 -42.67 -0.64 29.17
C CYS A 103 -43.11 0.82 29.20
N GLU A 104 -44.08 1.19 28.35
CA GLU A 104 -44.63 2.55 28.33
C GLU A 104 -45.24 2.94 29.70
N GLU A 105 -46.05 2.06 30.29
CA GLU A 105 -46.66 2.30 31.61
C GLU A 105 -45.62 2.50 32.70
N ARG A 106 -44.56 1.69 32.72
CA ARG A 106 -43.45 1.85 33.67
C ARG A 106 -42.70 3.16 33.46
N VAL A 107 -42.39 3.52 32.23
CA VAL A 107 -41.71 4.80 31.92
C VAL A 107 -42.58 5.98 32.35
N ARG A 108 -43.89 5.96 32.09
CA ARG A 108 -44.82 7.00 32.55
C ARG A 108 -44.90 7.09 34.07
N THR A 109 -44.92 5.95 34.76
CA THR A 109 -44.93 5.89 36.22
C THR A 109 -43.64 6.47 36.78
N TYR A 110 -42.50 6.06 36.23
CA TYR A 110 -41.19 6.59 36.60
C TYR A 110 -41.09 8.11 36.42
N MET A 111 -41.55 8.64 35.27
CA MET A 111 -41.60 10.08 35.03
C MET A 111 -42.46 10.82 36.07
N SER A 112 -43.61 10.27 36.41
CA SER A 112 -44.55 10.88 37.36
C SER A 112 -43.99 10.89 38.78
N GLU A 113 -43.43 9.78 39.23
CA GLU A 113 -42.97 9.59 40.61
C GLU A 113 -41.59 10.20 40.87
N LYS A 114 -40.64 10.01 39.95
CA LYS A 114 -39.24 10.43 40.16
C LYS A 114 -38.94 11.80 39.58
N LEU A 115 -39.50 12.13 38.42
CA LEU A 115 -39.24 13.42 37.76
C LEU A 115 -40.27 14.50 38.11
N LYS A 116 -41.37 14.14 38.80
CA LYS A 116 -42.46 15.05 39.20
C LYS A 116 -43.05 15.84 38.03
N LEU A 117 -42.90 15.34 36.81
CA LEU A 117 -43.54 15.88 35.62
C LEU A 117 -45.02 15.51 35.72
N THR A 118 -45.80 16.35 36.40
CA THR A 118 -47.24 16.14 36.60
C THR A 118 -48.01 16.79 35.44
N LYS A 119 -49.07 16.07 35.02
CA LYS A 119 -49.88 16.22 33.79
C LYS A 119 -49.90 17.58 33.10
#